data_AF-A0A0B1YFH6-F1
#
_entry.id   AF-A0A0B1YFH6-F1
#
_cell.length_a   1.000
_cell.length_b   1.000
_cell.length_c   1.000
_cell.angle_alpha   90.00
_cell.angle_beta   90.00
_cell.angle_gamma   90.00
#
_symmetry.space_group_name_H-M   'P 1'
#
loop_
_entity.id
_entity.type
_entity.pdbx_description
1 polymer ?
#
loop_
_entity_poly.entity_id
_entity_poly.type
_entity_poly.pdbx_seq_one_letter_code
_entity_poly.pdbx_strand_id
1 'polypeptide(L)'
;MDDRERYAAGMQVRRAVLGDAHVDRANANQTELTAPFQDLITRYAWGEIWTRPGLPRHTRSLLTIAMMVALGRDGELRLHLRAAANNGVTRDEIQETLLQTAIYCGVPAANHAFHLAQTVFSEMDAEAAANKA
;
A
#
# COMPACT_ATOMS: atom_id res chain seq x y z
N MET A 1 21.36 4.73 12.24
CA MET A 1 20.33 3.74 12.58
C MET A 1 20.91 2.37 12.30
N ASP A 2 21.04 1.54 13.33
CA ASP A 2 21.40 0.13 13.14
C ASP A 2 20.21 -0.67 12.58
N ASP A 3 20.42 -1.95 12.26
CA ASP A 3 19.38 -2.78 11.64
C ASP A 3 18.20 -3.07 12.56
N ARG A 4 18.41 -3.12 13.88
CA ARG A 4 17.35 -3.33 14.86
C ARG A 4 16.49 -2.09 14.98
N GLU A 5 17.10 -0.92 15.03
CA GLU A 5 16.41 0.37 15.01
C GLU A 5 15.64 0.56 13.69
N ARG A 6 16.23 0.20 12.54
CA ARG A 6 15.55 0.24 11.23
C ARG A 6 14.34 -0.69 11.21
N TYR A 7 14.48 -1.90 11.73
CA TYR A 7 13.36 -2.84 11.82
C TYR A 7 12.23 -2.27 12.68
N ALA A 8 12.55 -1.73 13.86
CA ALA A 8 11.56 -1.17 14.77
C ALA A 8 10.81 0.03 14.14
N ALA A 9 11.55 0.98 13.55
CA ALA A 9 10.96 2.10 12.82
C ALA A 9 10.12 1.62 11.64
N GLY A 10 10.64 0.65 10.87
CA GLY A 10 9.94 0.04 9.75
C GLY A 10 8.64 -0.64 10.15
N MET A 11 8.61 -1.34 11.27
CA MET A 11 7.40 -1.97 11.77
C MET A 11 6.34 -0.94 12.16
N GLN A 12 6.73 0.18 12.78
CA GLN A 12 5.81 1.28 13.09
C GLN A 12 5.21 1.89 11.82
N VAL A 13 6.04 2.16 10.80
CA VAL A 13 5.55 2.71 9.53
C VAL A 13 4.68 1.71 8.79
N ARG A 14 5.10 0.44 8.71
CA ARG A 14 4.35 -0.64 8.05
C ARG A 14 2.94 -0.78 8.63
N ARG A 15 2.81 -0.74 9.96
CA ARG A 15 1.51 -0.77 10.65
C ARG A 15 0.68 0.48 10.38
N ALA A 16 1.29 1.66 10.45
CA ALA A 16 0.59 2.91 10.13
C ALA A 16 0.06 2.95 8.69
N VAL A 17 0.79 2.35 7.74
CA VAL A 17 0.38 2.33 6.32
C VAL A 17 -0.60 1.19 6.03
N LEU A 18 -0.24 -0.06 6.34
CA LEU A 18 -1.01 -1.25 5.96
C LEU A 18 -2.13 -1.61 6.95
N GLY A 19 -2.10 -1.04 8.16
CA GLY A 19 -3.02 -1.36 9.25
C GLY A 19 -2.59 -2.57 10.08
N ASP A 20 -2.87 -2.52 11.39
CA ASP A 20 -2.44 -3.55 12.34
C ASP A 20 -2.96 -4.94 11.97
N ALA A 21 -4.25 -5.06 11.65
CA ALA A 21 -4.85 -6.34 11.30
C ALA A 21 -4.20 -7.01 10.08
N HIS A 22 -3.72 -6.23 9.09
CA HIS A 22 -2.99 -6.79 7.96
C HIS A 22 -1.60 -7.29 8.40
N VAL A 23 -0.87 -6.46 9.16
CA VAL A 23 0.49 -6.79 9.61
C VAL A 23 0.48 -8.00 10.56
N ASP A 24 -0.49 -8.09 11.46
CA ASP A 24 -0.63 -9.22 12.37
C ASP A 24 -0.89 -10.52 11.62
N ARG A 25 -1.80 -10.51 10.61
CA ARG A 25 -2.03 -11.67 9.74
C ARG A 25 -0.77 -12.05 8.96
N ALA A 26 -0.04 -11.07 8.42
CA ALA A 26 1.18 -11.32 7.67
C ALA A 26 2.27 -11.98 8.53
N ASN A 27 2.44 -11.51 9.77
CA ASN A 27 3.39 -12.09 10.72
C ASN A 27 2.97 -13.49 11.19
N ALA A 28 1.68 -13.70 11.45
CA ALA A 28 1.15 -15.01 11.87
C ALA A 28 1.30 -16.08 10.78
N ASN A 29 1.20 -15.68 9.51
CA ASN A 29 1.34 -16.57 8.35
C ASN A 29 2.79 -16.68 7.84
N GLN A 30 3.75 -16.12 8.55
CA GLN A 30 5.16 -16.17 8.15
C GLN A 30 5.69 -17.61 8.26
N THR A 31 6.44 -18.04 7.25
CA THR A 31 7.10 -19.35 7.21
C THR A 31 8.61 -19.18 7.22
N GLU A 32 9.36 -20.26 7.39
CA GLU A 32 10.82 -20.23 7.29
C GLU A 32 11.29 -19.67 5.93
N LEU A 33 10.55 -19.97 4.85
CA LEU A 33 10.82 -19.46 3.51
C LEU A 33 10.60 -17.93 3.40
N THR A 34 9.54 -17.40 3.99
CA THR A 34 9.16 -15.99 3.83
C THR A 34 9.75 -15.07 4.90
N ALA A 35 10.21 -15.63 6.02
CA ALA A 35 10.75 -14.87 7.15
C ALA A 35 11.90 -13.91 6.77
N PRO A 36 12.94 -14.34 6.04
CA PRO A 36 14.03 -13.43 5.66
C PRO A 36 13.55 -12.30 4.76
N PHE A 37 12.57 -12.56 3.89
CA PHE A 37 12.00 -11.55 3.02
C PHE A 37 11.16 -10.53 3.81
N GLN A 38 10.32 -10.99 4.75
CA GLN A 38 9.53 -10.11 5.62
C GLN A 38 10.43 -9.21 6.48
N ASP A 39 11.53 -9.74 7.00
CA ASP A 39 12.55 -8.95 7.70
C ASP A 39 13.17 -7.89 6.78
N LEU A 40 13.64 -8.30 5.60
CA LEU A 40 14.28 -7.41 4.62
C LEU A 40 13.36 -6.24 4.24
N ILE A 41 12.11 -6.51 3.85
CA ILE A 41 11.19 -5.44 3.44
C ILE A 41 10.79 -4.55 4.62
N THR A 42 10.71 -5.11 5.84
CA THR A 42 10.45 -4.31 7.05
C THR A 42 11.58 -3.32 7.30
N ARG A 43 12.84 -3.75 7.22
CA ARG A 43 13.98 -2.85 7.39
C ARG A 43 14.11 -1.83 6.27
N TYR A 44 14.05 -2.25 5.02
CA TYR A 44 14.43 -1.38 3.89
C TYR A 44 13.27 -0.62 3.28
N ALA A 45 12.16 -1.29 2.94
CA ALA A 45 11.03 -0.57 2.38
C ALA A 45 10.47 0.37 3.45
N TRP A 46 10.08 -0.19 4.60
CA TRP A 46 9.38 0.56 5.62
C TRP A 46 10.32 1.38 6.51
N GLY A 47 11.44 0.79 6.95
CA GLY A 47 12.37 1.41 7.91
C GLY A 47 13.39 2.37 7.32
N GLU A 48 13.69 2.27 6.01
CA GLU A 48 14.68 3.13 5.34
C GLU A 48 14.01 4.07 4.33
N ILE A 49 13.12 3.60 3.45
CA ILE A 49 12.56 4.49 2.40
C ILE A 49 11.33 5.26 2.88
N TRP A 50 10.38 4.61 3.55
CA TRP A 50 9.14 5.26 3.98
C TRP A 50 9.29 6.12 5.25
N THR A 51 10.41 6.01 5.96
CA THR A 51 10.79 6.87 7.10
C THR A 51 11.53 8.14 6.66
N ARG A 52 12.07 8.19 5.43
CA ARG A 52 12.89 9.32 4.98
C ARG A 52 12.10 10.63 4.87
N PRO A 53 12.71 11.77 5.26
CA PRO A 53 12.14 13.08 4.99
C PRO A 53 12.12 13.36 3.47
N GLY A 54 11.36 14.38 3.07
CA GLY A 54 11.23 14.82 1.69
C GLY A 54 9.82 14.60 1.14
N LEU A 55 9.42 13.33 0.94
CA LEU A 55 8.06 13.00 0.49
C LEU A 55 7.19 12.52 1.66
N PRO A 56 6.02 13.14 1.91
CA PRO A 56 5.09 12.64 2.91
C PRO A 56 4.52 11.29 2.48
N ARG A 57 4.03 10.51 3.45
CA ARG A 57 3.48 9.16 3.20
C ARG A 57 2.29 9.19 2.22
N HIS A 58 1.49 10.25 2.27
CA HIS A 58 0.41 10.53 1.30
C HIS A 58 0.94 10.47 -0.14
N THR A 59 1.95 11.29 -0.47
CA THR A 59 2.55 11.30 -1.82
C THR A 59 3.21 9.97 -2.17
N ARG A 60 3.87 9.31 -1.21
CA ARG A 60 4.46 7.98 -1.44
C ARG A 60 3.41 6.94 -1.81
N SER A 61 2.24 6.95 -1.16
CA SER A 61 1.11 6.09 -1.51
C SER A 61 0.65 6.30 -2.95
N LEU A 62 0.48 7.54 -3.40
CA LEU A 62 0.09 7.86 -4.78
C LEU A 62 1.13 7.33 -5.79
N LEU A 63 2.41 7.58 -5.53
CA LEU A 63 3.49 7.08 -6.38
C LEU A 63 3.54 5.55 -6.42
N THR A 64 3.37 4.88 -5.27
CA THR A 64 3.34 3.42 -5.23
C THR A 64 2.16 2.86 -6.02
N ILE A 65 0.97 3.45 -5.91
CA ILE A 65 -0.19 3.05 -6.73
C ILE A 65 0.15 3.17 -8.22
N ALA A 66 0.66 4.33 -8.67
CA ALA A 66 1.03 4.53 -10.07
C ALA A 66 2.08 3.52 -10.56
N MET A 67 3.09 3.22 -9.73
CA MET A 67 4.10 2.21 -10.05
C MET A 67 3.51 0.80 -10.13
N MET A 68 2.56 0.43 -9.26
CA MET A 68 1.92 -0.89 -9.31
C MET A 68 1.03 -1.06 -10.54
N VAL A 69 0.38 0.02 -10.99
CA VAL A 69 -0.33 0.05 -12.28
C VAL A 69 0.66 -0.16 -13.42
N ALA A 70 1.73 0.63 -13.47
CA ALA A 70 2.74 0.54 -14.53
C ALA A 70 3.39 -0.85 -14.64
N LEU A 71 3.58 -1.52 -13.50
CA LEU A 71 4.22 -2.84 -13.42
C LEU A 71 3.24 -4.02 -13.52
N GLY A 72 1.94 -3.78 -13.59
CA GLY A 72 0.90 -4.82 -13.63
C GLY A 72 0.88 -5.72 -12.39
N ARG A 73 1.06 -5.14 -11.19
CA ARG A 73 1.14 -5.89 -9.93
C ARG A 73 -0.16 -5.79 -9.13
N ASP A 74 -1.17 -6.53 -9.57
CA ASP A 74 -2.53 -6.48 -9.04
C ASP A 74 -2.66 -6.71 -7.53
N GLY A 75 -1.91 -7.67 -6.98
CA GLY A 75 -1.96 -7.97 -5.54
C GLY A 75 -1.48 -6.78 -4.70
N GLU A 76 -0.34 -6.21 -5.10
CA GLU A 76 0.23 -5.03 -4.47
C GLU A 76 -0.62 -3.78 -4.72
N LEU A 77 -1.19 -3.63 -5.92
CA LEU A 77 -2.09 -2.53 -6.23
C LEU A 77 -3.32 -2.55 -5.32
N ARG A 78 -3.98 -3.69 -5.15
CA ARG A 78 -5.12 -3.82 -4.21
C ARG A 78 -4.73 -3.47 -2.78
N LEU A 79 -3.59 -3.98 -2.31
CA LEU A 79 -3.06 -3.67 -0.99
C LEU A 79 -2.88 -2.15 -0.81
N HIS A 80 -2.23 -1.49 -1.77
CA HIS A 80 -1.92 -0.07 -1.68
C HIS A 80 -3.13 0.84 -1.91
N LEU A 81 -4.11 0.45 -2.73
CA LEU A 81 -5.39 1.17 -2.88
C LEU A 81 -6.15 1.24 -1.54
N ARG A 82 -6.15 0.14 -0.78
CA ARG A 82 -6.77 0.10 0.55
C ARG A 82 -5.96 0.87 1.59
N ALA A 83 -4.65 0.64 1.62
CA ALA A 83 -3.73 1.25 2.59
C ALA A 83 -3.60 2.78 2.44
N ALA A 84 -3.84 3.33 1.24
CA ALA A 84 -3.70 4.75 0.97
C ALA A 84 -4.60 5.63 1.86
N ALA A 85 -5.78 5.14 2.24
CA ALA A 85 -6.69 5.85 3.15
C ALA A 85 -6.05 6.11 4.53
N ASN A 86 -5.21 5.20 5.04
CA ASN A 86 -4.50 5.39 6.32
C ASN A 86 -3.46 6.52 6.27
N ASN A 87 -3.01 6.88 5.06
CA ASN A 87 -2.12 8.01 4.82
C ASN A 87 -2.89 9.29 4.42
N GLY A 88 -4.21 9.31 4.55
CA GLY A 88 -5.06 10.46 4.23
C GLY A 88 -5.29 10.69 2.73
N VAL A 89 -4.94 9.71 1.88
CA VAL A 89 -5.21 9.81 0.45
C VAL A 89 -6.71 9.62 0.21
N THR A 90 -7.32 10.54 -0.52
CA THR A 90 -8.73 10.50 -0.87
C THR A 90 -9.01 9.64 -2.11
N ARG A 91 -10.25 9.20 -2.29
CA ARG A 91 -10.66 8.49 -3.52
C ARG A 91 -10.47 9.35 -4.76
N ASP A 92 -10.68 10.66 -4.66
CA ASP A 92 -10.50 11.60 -5.76
C ASP A 92 -9.02 11.68 -6.17
N GLU A 93 -8.10 11.72 -5.22
CA GLU A 93 -6.66 11.71 -5.51
C GLU A 93 -6.19 10.38 -6.14
N ILE A 94 -6.79 9.26 -5.72
CA ILE A 94 -6.57 7.97 -6.37
C ILE A 94 -7.09 8.00 -7.81
N GLN A 95 -8.30 8.52 -8.03
CA GLN A 95 -8.87 8.67 -9.37
C GLN A 95 -7.97 9.50 -10.28
N GLU A 96 -7.50 10.68 -9.84
CA GLU A 96 -6.58 11.52 -10.61
C GLU A 96 -5.26 10.80 -10.92
N THR A 97 -4.75 10.01 -9.97
CA THR A 97 -3.54 9.18 -10.19
C THR A 97 -3.79 8.13 -11.26
N LEU A 98 -4.94 7.45 -11.24
CA LEU A 98 -5.27 6.43 -12.25
C LEU A 98 -5.50 7.06 -13.63
N LEU A 99 -6.12 8.25 -13.71
CA LEU A 99 -6.23 9.01 -14.96
C LEU A 99 -4.84 9.32 -15.54
N GLN A 100 -3.90 9.77 -14.71
CA GLN A 100 -2.52 10.01 -15.13
C GLN A 100 -1.86 8.75 -15.71
N THR A 101 -2.11 7.57 -15.13
CA THR A 101 -1.56 6.30 -15.65
C THR A 101 -2.11 5.94 -17.04
N ALA A 102 -3.30 6.40 -17.44
CA ALA A 102 -3.82 6.14 -18.78
C ALA A 102 -2.93 6.73 -19.88
N ILE A 103 -2.30 7.88 -19.59
CA ILE A 103 -1.45 8.60 -20.53
C ILE A 103 -0.06 7.98 -20.64
N TYR A 104 0.53 7.58 -19.51
CA TYR A 104 1.93 7.14 -19.46
C TYR A 104 2.11 5.62 -19.42
N CYS A 105 1.09 4.88 -18.99
CA CYS A 105 1.08 3.42 -18.92
C CYS A 105 0.12 2.79 -19.94
N GLY A 106 -0.70 3.61 -20.62
CA GLY A 106 -1.68 3.19 -21.61
C GLY A 106 -3.06 2.92 -21.01
N VAL A 107 -4.09 3.20 -21.82
CA VAL A 107 -5.51 3.03 -21.46
C VAL A 107 -5.83 1.62 -20.92
N PRO A 108 -5.32 0.51 -21.47
CA PRO A 108 -5.62 -0.82 -20.93
C PRO A 108 -5.15 -1.03 -19.48
N ALA A 109 -3.98 -0.51 -19.12
CA ALA A 109 -3.46 -0.61 -17.75
C ALA A 109 -4.31 0.21 -16.77
N ALA A 110 -4.70 1.43 -17.16
CA ALA A 110 -5.57 2.26 -16.36
C ALA A 110 -6.98 1.67 -16.22
N ASN A 111 -7.58 1.15 -17.29
CA ASN A 111 -8.90 0.48 -17.24
C ASN A 111 -8.92 -0.64 -16.21
N HIS A 112 -7.90 -1.51 -16.25
CA HIS A 112 -7.76 -2.57 -15.26
C HIS A 112 -7.63 -2.01 -13.84
N ALA A 113 -6.80 -0.99 -13.64
CA ALA A 113 -6.62 -0.35 -12.34
C ALA A 113 -7.92 0.29 -11.81
N PHE A 114 -8.74 0.90 -12.67
CA PHE A 114 -10.04 1.46 -12.29
C PHE A 114 -11.02 0.37 -11.81
N HIS A 115 -11.07 -0.76 -12.51
CA HIS A 115 -11.89 -1.90 -12.07
C HIS A 115 -11.42 -2.43 -10.70
N LEU A 116 -10.10 -2.54 -10.50
CA LEU A 116 -9.54 -2.93 -9.20
C LEU A 116 -9.88 -1.95 -8.08
N ALA A 117 -9.75 -0.64 -8.34
CA ALA A 117 -10.11 0.39 -7.38
C ALA A 117 -11.60 0.33 -7.01
N GLN A 118 -12.49 0.15 -7.98
CA GLN A 118 -13.92 0.00 -7.73
C GLN A 118 -14.22 -1.21 -6.82
N THR A 119 -13.60 -2.36 -7.09
CA THR A 119 -13.76 -3.55 -6.24
C THR A 119 -13.30 -3.27 -4.81
N VAL A 120 -12.08 -2.75 -4.64
CA VAL A 120 -11.50 -2.47 -3.33
C VAL A 120 -12.34 -1.46 -2.54
N PHE A 121 -12.80 -0.38 -3.18
CA PHE A 121 -13.65 0.61 -2.52
C PHE A 121 -15.00 0.03 -2.08
N SER A 122 -15.61 -0.82 -2.91
CA SER A 122 -16.87 -1.48 -2.56
C SER A 122 -16.70 -2.41 -1.35
N GLU A 123 -15.60 -3.18 -1.30
CA GLU A 123 -15.27 -4.02 -0.14
C GLU A 123 -15.09 -3.18 1.13
N MET A 124 -14.32 -2.07 1.04
CA MET A 124 -14.09 -1.17 2.16
C MET A 124 -15.39 -0.54 2.69
N ASP A 125 -16.31 -0.15 1.80
CA ASP A 125 -17.60 0.42 2.18
C ASP A 125 -18.49 -0.60 2.88
N ALA A 126 -18.51 -1.85 2.38
CA ALA A 126 -19.25 -2.95 2.99
C ALA A 126 -18.71 -3.30 4.39
N GLU A 127 -17.39 -3.39 4.56
CA GLU A 127 -16.75 -3.60 5.85
C GLU A 127 -17.06 -2.47 6.85
N ALA A 128 -17.01 -1.22 6.37
CA ALA A 128 -17.33 -0.05 7.20
C ALA A 128 -18.80 -0.01 7.62
N ALA A 129 -19.72 -0.49 6.77
CA ALA A 129 -21.13 -0.63 7.12
C ALA A 129 -21.35 -1.74 8.15
N ALA A 130 -20.70 -2.90 7.98
CA ALA A 130 -20.79 -4.02 8.91
C ALA A 130 -20.26 -3.69 10.31
N ASN A 131 -19.19 -2.91 10.42
CA ASN A 131 -18.62 -2.49 11.72
C ASN A 131 -19.48 -1.45 12.48
N LYS A 132 -20.48 -0.86 11.82
CA LYS A 132 -21.42 0.11 12.43
C LYS A 132 -22.75 -0.53 12.84
N ALA A 133 -23.04 -1.73 12.35
CA ALA A 133 -24.23 -2.50 12.67
C ALA A 133 -24.02 -3.33 13.96
#